data_AF-A0A378XI93-F1
#
_entry.id   AF-A0A378XI93-F1
#
_cell.length_a   1.000
_cell.length_b   1.000
_cell.length_c   1.000
_cell.angle_alpha   90.00
_cell.angle_beta   90.00
_cell.angle_gamma   90.00
#
_symmetry.space_group_name_H-M   'P 1'
#
loop_
_entity.id
_entity.type
_entity.pdbx_description
1 polymer ?
#
loop_
_entity_poly.entity_id
_entity_poly.type
_entity_poly.pdbx_seq_one_letter_code
_entity_poly.pdbx_strand_id
1 'polypeptide(L)'
;MVFDGEDDHVHLVVNYPPKVAISKLVNSLKGISSLLIRKKNYPNIKKKLWKGALWSPSYFAGSCGGAPIEIIRQYIEQQQTPP
;
A
#
# COMPACT_ATOMS: atom_id res chain seq x y z
N MET A 1 1.10 -9.07 -5.28
CA MET A 1 1.24 -8.21 -4.08
C MET A 1 2.24 -8.89 -3.18
N VAL A 2 3.28 -8.19 -2.75
CA VAL A 2 4.26 -8.71 -1.79
C VAL A 2 4.03 -8.01 -0.45
N PHE A 3 4.01 -8.79 0.62
CA PHE A 3 3.82 -8.33 1.99
C PHE A 3 4.98 -8.87 2.82
N ASP A 4 5.72 -7.97 3.45
CA ASP A 4 6.78 -8.31 4.39
C ASP A 4 6.84 -7.23 5.48
N GLY A 5 7.61 -7.43 6.55
CA GLY A 5 7.72 -6.44 7.60
C GLY A 5 8.59 -6.89 8.76
N GLU A 6 9.01 -5.93 9.56
CA GLU A 6 9.69 -6.17 10.83
C GLU A 6 8.73 -5.95 12.00
N ASP A 7 9.25 -6.08 13.22
CA ASP A 7 8.46 -5.94 14.45
C ASP A 7 7.80 -4.55 14.60
N ASP A 8 8.32 -3.51 13.94
CA ASP A 8 7.89 -2.12 14.05
C ASP A 8 7.37 -1.47 12.74
N HIS A 9 7.50 -2.14 11.58
CA HIS A 9 7.03 -1.60 10.30
C HIS A 9 6.65 -2.68 9.28
N VAL A 10 5.82 -2.30 8.30
CA VAL A 10 5.33 -3.21 7.24
C VAL A 10 5.66 -2.62 5.86
N HIS A 11 6.18 -3.48 4.98
CA HIS A 11 6.45 -3.21 3.57
C HIS A 11 5.35 -3.81 2.68
N LEU A 12 4.85 -3.01 1.75
CA LEU A 12 3.81 -3.42 0.81
C LEU A 12 4.24 -3.09 -0.62
N VAL A 13 4.38 -4.12 -1.45
CA VAL A 13 4.49 -3.96 -2.91
C VAL A 13 3.13 -4.22 -3.53
N VAL A 14 2.49 -3.16 -4.00
CA VAL A 14 1.12 -3.19 -4.51
C VAL A 14 1.05 -2.65 -5.94
N ASN A 15 0.28 -3.34 -6.77
CA ASN A 15 -0.25 -2.75 -8.00
C ASN A 15 -1.63 -2.18 -7.67
N TYR A 16 -1.89 -0.93 -8.00
CA TYR A 16 -3.13 -0.23 -7.64
C TYR A 16 -3.59 0.68 -8.78
N PRO A 17 -4.90 0.99 -8.90
CA PRO A 17 -5.39 1.80 -10.00
C PRO A 17 -4.77 3.21 -9.98
N PRO A 18 -4.28 3.73 -11.12
CA PRO A 18 -3.57 5.02 -11.17
C PRO A 18 -4.45 6.22 -10.79
N LYS A 19 -5.78 6.07 -10.89
CA LYS A 19 -6.75 7.10 -10.48
C LYS A 19 -6.88 7.22 -8.96
N VAL A 20 -6.37 6.26 -8.19
CA VAL A 20 -6.45 6.27 -6.72
C VAL A 20 -5.22 6.98 -6.18
N ALA A 21 -5.43 8.05 -5.41
CA ALA A 21 -4.34 8.71 -4.71
C ALA A 21 -3.69 7.76 -3.69
N ILE A 22 -2.36 7.66 -3.67
CA ILE A 22 -1.60 6.81 -2.74
C ILE A 22 -1.98 7.12 -1.29
N SER A 23 -2.14 8.40 -0.94
CA SER A 23 -2.55 8.82 0.40
C SER A 23 -3.89 8.22 0.81
N LYS A 24 -4.87 8.15 -0.09
CA LYS A 24 -6.17 7.50 0.17
C LYS A 24 -6.02 6.01 0.39
N LEU A 25 -5.21 5.34 -0.43
CA LEU A 25 -4.93 3.91 -0.28
C LEU A 25 -4.29 3.61 1.08
N VAL A 26 -3.22 4.32 1.44
CA VAL A 26 -2.49 4.12 2.69
C VAL A 26 -3.36 4.42 3.91
N ASN A 27 -4.15 5.50 3.88
CA ASN A 27 -5.06 5.84 4.97
C ASN A 27 -6.13 4.77 5.17
N SER A 28 -6.70 4.23 4.09
CA SER A 28 -7.68 3.15 4.15
C SER A 28 -7.06 1.89 4.75
N LEU A 29 -5.87 1.48 4.26
CA LEU A 29 -5.16 0.31 4.77
C LEU A 29 -4.84 0.42 6.26
N LYS A 30 -4.27 1.56 6.69
CA LYS A 30 -3.94 1.80 8.10
C LYS A 30 -5.18 1.86 8.99
N GLY A 31 -6.26 2.48 8.51
CA GLY A 31 -7.52 2.61 9.24
C GLY A 31 -8.23 1.28 9.44
N ILE A 32 -8.45 0.53 8.36
CA ILE A 32 -9.16 -0.76 8.41
C ILE A 32 -8.35 -1.80 9.19
N SER A 33 -7.03 -1.89 8.98
CA SER A 33 -6.18 -2.79 9.76
C SER A 33 -6.22 -2.47 11.26
N SER A 34 -6.14 -1.19 11.64
CA SER A 34 -6.28 -0.76 13.04
C SER A 34 -7.63 -1.16 13.63
N LEU A 35 -8.72 -0.97 12.88
CA LEU A 35 -10.07 -1.35 13.32
C LEU A 35 -10.17 -2.86 13.53
N LEU A 36 -9.71 -3.66 12.56
CA LEU A 36 -9.79 -5.12 12.61
C LEU A 36 -8.95 -5.69 13.77
N ILE A 37 -7.73 -5.19 13.96
CA ILE A 37 -6.85 -5.63 15.06
C ILE A 37 -7.48 -5.31 16.42
N ARG A 38 -8.07 -4.12 16.58
CA ARG A 38 -8.79 -3.77 17.81
C ARG A 38 -9.99 -4.69 18.05
N LYS A 39 -10.78 -4.97 17.01
CA LYS A 39 -11.93 -5.89 17.10
C LYS A 39 -11.53 -7.31 17.50
N LYS A 40 -10.40 -7.80 17.00
CA LYS A 40 -9.87 -9.13 17.36
C LYS A 40 -9.30 -9.22 18.77
N ASN A 41 -9.13 -8.09 19.47
CA ASN A 41 -8.82 -8.03 20.89
C ASN A 41 -7.53 -8.77 21.31
N TYR A 42 -6.52 -8.83 20.43
CA TYR A 42 -5.25 -9.52 20.68
C TYR A 42 -4.50 -8.93 21.90
N PRO A 43 -4.37 -9.68 23.02
CA PRO A 43 -3.79 -9.13 24.26
C PRO A 43 -2.32 -8.72 24.12
N ASN A 44 -1.56 -9.47 23.32
CA ASN A 44 -0.16 -9.21 22.98
C ASN A 44 0.01 -7.91 22.17
N ILE A 45 -0.91 -7.60 21.26
CA ILE A 45 -0.82 -6.38 20.43
C ILE A 45 -1.20 -5.15 21.24
N LYS A 46 -2.21 -5.25 22.12
CA LYS A 46 -2.62 -4.11 22.99
C LYS A 46 -1.47 -3.52 23.80
N LYS A 47 -0.57 -4.38 24.29
CA LYS A 47 0.62 -3.97 25.06
C LYS A 47 1.67 -3.25 24.21
N LYS A 48 1.64 -3.45 22.88
CA LYS A 48 2.58 -2.86 21.92
C LYS A 48 2.05 -1.57 21.26
N LEU A 49 0.80 -1.18 21.50
CA LEU A 49 0.22 0.04 20.91
C LEU A 49 0.84 1.30 21.54
N TRP A 50 1.44 2.15 20.71
CA TRP A 50 1.99 3.41 21.17
C TRP A 50 0.87 4.45 21.33
N LYS A 51 0.63 4.91 22.57
CA LYS A 51 -0.50 5.80 22.92
C LYS A 51 -1.86 5.29 22.41
N GLY A 52 -2.00 3.96 22.34
CA GLY A 52 -3.20 3.32 21.82
C GLY A 52 -3.36 3.37 20.31
N ALA A 53 -2.37 3.86 19.53
CA ALA A 53 -2.34 3.80 18.08
C ALA A 53 -1.54 2.59 17.58
N LEU A 54 -1.99 1.97 16.49
CA LEU A 54 -1.29 0.85 15.86
C LEU A 54 -0.19 1.33 14.91
N TRP A 55 -0.48 2.39 14.14
CA TRP A 55 0.44 2.92 13.14
C TRP A 55 0.94 4.31 13.55
N SER A 56 2.19 4.61 13.21
CA SER A 56 2.67 5.99 13.11
C SER A 56 1.78 6.79 12.16
N PRO A 57 1.57 8.11 12.35
CA PRO A 57 0.83 8.93 11.39
C PRO A 57 1.49 8.95 9.99
N SER A 58 2.82 8.82 9.94
CA SER A 58 3.61 8.88 8.71
C SER A 58 3.51 7.60 7.86
N TYR A 59 3.93 7.70 6.60
CA TYR A 59 4.14 6.56 5.70
C TYR A 59 5.22 6.93 4.65
N PHE A 60 5.83 5.91 4.05
CA PHE A 60 6.72 6.05 2.90
C PHE A 60 6.05 5.44 1.67
N ALA A 61 6.23 6.06 0.51
CA ALA A 61 5.79 5.53 -0.78
C ALA A 61 6.84 5.86 -1.85
N GLY A 62 7.24 4.84 -2.60
CA GLY A 62 8.15 4.97 -3.74
C GLY A 62 7.65 4.12 -4.90
N SER A 63 7.82 4.61 -6.12
CA SER A 63 7.53 3.82 -7.31
C SER A 63 8.61 2.75 -7.48
N CYS A 64 8.23 1.48 -7.40
CA CYS A 64 9.05 0.38 -7.89
C CYS A 64 8.73 0.22 -9.38
N GLY A 65 9.51 0.89 -10.23
CA GLY A 65 9.18 1.02 -11.65
C GLY A 65 10.34 0.70 -12.57
N GLY A 66 10.08 -0.25 -13.46
CA GLY A 66 10.58 -0.25 -14.83
C GLY A 66 9.59 -1.05 -15.65
N ALA A 67 8.53 -0.41 -16.18
CA ALA A 67 7.84 -1.00 -17.32
C ALA A 67 8.90 -1.03 -18.45
N PRO A 68 9.22 -2.20 -19.04
CA PRO A 68 10.17 -2.25 -20.14
C PRO A 68 9.76 -1.23 -21.20
N ILE A 69 10.74 -0.54 -21.80
CA ILE A 69 10.50 0.44 -22.86
C ILE A 69 9.61 -0.15 -23.96
N GLU A 70 9.71 -1.47 -24.19
CA GLU A 70 8.87 -2.30 -25.04
C GLU A 70 7.37 -2.17 -24.77
N ILE A 71 6.94 -2.21 -23.50
CA ILE A 71 5.53 -2.14 -23.10
C ILE A 71 4.97 -0.72 -23.33
N ILE A 72 5.79 0.31 -23.08
CA ILE A 72 5.41 1.69 -23.37
C ILE A 72 5.30 1.90 -24.88
N ARG A 73 6.25 1.34 -25.66
CA ARG A 73 6.26 1.40 -27.11
C ARG A 73 5.01 0.74 -27.72
N GLN A 74 4.68 -0.47 -27.26
CA GLN A 74 3.47 -1.19 -27.69
C GLN A 74 2.18 -0.44 -27.33
N TYR A 75 2.10 0.16 -26.15
CA TYR A 75 0.95 0.99 -25.76
C TYR A 75 0.76 2.19 -26.70
N ILE A 76 1.84 2.87 -27.07
CA ILE A 76 1.80 4.02 -28.00
C ILE A 76 1.39 3.57 -29.40
N GLU A 77 1.95 2.47 -29.91
CA GLU A 77 1.60 1.93 -31.23
C GLU A 77 0.12 1.53 -31.32
N GLN A 78 -0.42 0.87 -30.27
CA GLN A 78 -1.83 0.48 -30.22
C GLN A 78 -2.79 1.66 -30.12
N GLN A 79 -2.36 2.79 -29.55
CA GLN A 79 -3.15 4.03 -29.50
C GLN A 79 -3.15 4.79 -30.83
N GLN A 80 -2.18 4.55 -31.72
CA GLN A 80 -2.10 5.20 -33.04
C GLN A 80 -2.92 4.50 -34.12
N THR A 81 -3.30 3.25 -33.92
CA THR A 81 -4.33 2.57 -34.72
C THR A 81 -5.70 2.82 -34.10
N PRO A 82 -6.55 3.65 -34.73
CA PRO A 82 -7.96 3.69 -34.36
C PRO A 82 -8.62 2.33 -34.68
N PRO A 83 -9.75 1.99 -34.04
CA PRO A 83 -10.54 0.83 -34.43
C PRO A 83 -11.01 0.89 -35.89
#